data_AF-A0A440MPI7-F1
#
_entry.id   AF-A0A440MPI7-F1
#
_cell.length_a   1.000
_cell.length_b   1.000
_cell.length_c   1.000
_cell.angle_alpha   90.00
_cell.angle_beta   90.00
_cell.angle_gamma   90.00
#
_symmetry.space_group_name_H-M   'P 1'
#
loop_
_entity.id
_entity.type
_entity.pdbx_description
1 polymer ?
#
loop_
_entity_poly.entity_id
_entity_poly.type
_entity_poly.pdbx_seq_one_letter_code
_entity_poly.pdbx_strand_id
1 'polypeptide(L)'
;MNNRLPPAWSKHLKGLSTPPAKQPQPKPLQARPLQSTPSRAQADDLLLRQALELQKAERLPEAEELCHRVLARTPEHPLALYILGTLGLGVDDELAIKFLARAAAREPRNPYYRLSLGEAYLKVNDHPLAIQHLQRACELKPDLVEALCRLGEAYGRFDKAEMALPLYEKALKIDRNHPLAGLGLASALIGLGRMDEATTYLNEAIAGRVNVSAGYIAFANTRKFSAETPELGQILNELGDSAISSGESSLLHLAAGKILNDLGRYDQAMDHFLKGKALKAREFDIDFYRKRVDSLIGVFDAQLLADKAAYGNPSEVPVFILGMPRSGTTLTEQICSSHPEVHGAGELTKLGRMAASIGLSLRAGESFGEWVRSMTIPQSQALAEEYLSYLRHYSANAPYIVDKLPHNFELVGLIAILFPNARIIHCRRDAIDNCLSCFFSNLQEGHNFSCDLETLGLYYREYDRLMRHWNTVLPGRIFENGYEDLISDQERQSRRLIDHLGLPWNDACLRFFDKAGSVRTISRWQVRQPIYKSSVKHWKNYEGRIQPLIEALGDLAEL
;
A
#
# COMPACT_ATOMS: atom_id res chain seq x y z
N MET A 1 -12.12 -10.19 -6.05
CA MET A 1 -13.15 -9.38 -6.73
C MET A 1 -12.95 -7.94 -6.29
N ASN A 2 -12.65 -7.04 -7.24
CA ASN A 2 -12.36 -5.64 -6.97
C ASN A 2 -13.63 -4.97 -6.46
N ASN A 3 -13.71 -4.72 -5.16
CA ASN A 3 -14.74 -3.89 -4.56
C ASN A 3 -14.45 -2.42 -4.92
N ARG A 4 -14.57 -2.07 -6.21
CA ARG A 4 -14.53 -0.69 -6.70
C ARG A 4 -15.89 -0.05 -6.37
N LEU A 5 -16.00 0.31 -5.09
CA LEU A 5 -16.96 1.21 -4.45
C LEU A 5 -18.42 1.19 -4.98
N PRO A 6 -19.36 0.59 -4.23
CA PRO A 6 -20.77 0.97 -4.27
C PRO A 6 -21.22 1.61 -2.93
N PRO A 7 -22.41 2.23 -2.82
CA PRO A 7 -22.82 3.49 -3.43
C PRO A 7 -23.27 4.44 -2.31
N ALA A 8 -22.40 5.35 -1.85
CA ALA A 8 -22.83 6.36 -0.87
C ALA A 8 -23.99 7.26 -1.39
N TRP A 9 -24.16 7.31 -2.71
CA TRP A 9 -25.23 8.04 -3.39
C TRP A 9 -26.55 7.26 -3.59
N SER A 10 -26.63 5.93 -3.42
CA SER A 10 -27.93 5.23 -3.50
C SER A 10 -28.90 5.69 -2.40
N LYS A 11 -28.34 6.14 -1.26
CA LYS A 11 -29.09 6.67 -0.11
C LYS A 11 -29.63 8.09 -0.34
N HIS A 12 -29.11 8.86 -1.31
CA HIS A 12 -29.55 10.23 -1.61
C HIS A 12 -30.82 10.32 -2.47
N LEU A 13 -31.18 9.27 -3.22
CA LEU A 13 -32.38 9.28 -4.08
C LEU A 13 -33.70 9.15 -3.29
N LYS A 14 -33.66 8.75 -2.02
CA LYS A 14 -34.86 8.63 -1.16
C LYS A 14 -35.39 9.97 -0.63
N GLY A 15 -34.68 11.07 -0.83
CA GLY A 15 -35.00 12.39 -0.25
C GLY A 15 -35.87 13.33 -1.09
N LEU A 16 -36.29 12.95 -2.31
CA LEU A 16 -37.15 13.77 -3.16
C LEU A 16 -38.58 13.20 -3.18
N SER A 17 -39.23 13.15 -2.01
CA SER A 17 -40.66 12.85 -1.90
C SER A 17 -41.49 14.08 -2.26
N THR A 18 -42.28 13.98 -3.33
CA THR A 18 -43.34 14.92 -3.69
C THR A 18 -44.39 15.03 -2.56
N PRO A 19 -44.92 16.22 -2.25
CA PRO A 19 -45.96 16.37 -1.23
C PRO A 19 -47.29 15.74 -1.69
N PRO A 20 -48.15 15.26 -0.76
CA PRO A 20 -49.34 14.48 -1.09
C PRO A 20 -50.43 15.34 -1.75
N ALA A 21 -51.03 14.78 -2.80
CA ALA A 21 -52.08 15.40 -3.60
C ALA A 21 -53.41 15.50 -2.83
N LYS A 22 -54.05 16.68 -2.85
CA LYS A 22 -55.47 16.86 -2.50
C LYS A 22 -56.34 16.54 -3.73
N GLN A 23 -57.41 15.76 -3.53
CA GLN A 23 -58.41 15.36 -4.53
C GLN A 23 -59.41 16.49 -4.90
N PRO A 24 -60.18 16.36 -6.01
CA PRO A 24 -60.27 17.39 -7.05
C PRO A 24 -61.60 18.17 -7.09
N GLN A 25 -61.61 19.32 -7.77
CA GLN A 25 -62.81 19.93 -8.35
C GLN A 25 -62.68 19.99 -9.89
N PRO A 26 -63.75 19.80 -10.67
CA PRO A 26 -63.66 19.55 -12.10
C PRO A 26 -63.79 20.85 -12.91
N LYS A 27 -62.90 21.06 -13.90
CA LYS A 27 -63.12 21.92 -15.08
C LYS A 27 -61.92 21.87 -16.06
N PRO A 28 -62.14 22.27 -17.32
CA PRO A 28 -62.45 21.45 -18.49
C PRO A 28 -61.19 20.99 -19.24
N LEU A 29 -61.38 20.09 -20.22
CA LEU A 29 -60.39 19.55 -21.17
C LEU A 29 -59.34 20.60 -21.61
N GLN A 30 -58.19 20.60 -20.93
CA GLN A 30 -56.98 21.25 -21.41
C GLN A 30 -56.09 20.20 -22.07
N ALA A 31 -55.50 20.60 -23.19
CA ALA A 31 -54.63 19.81 -24.05
C ALA A 31 -53.60 19.01 -23.24
N ARG A 32 -53.27 17.80 -23.73
CA ARG A 32 -52.11 17.02 -23.29
C ARG A 32 -50.93 17.97 -23.07
N PRO A 33 -50.28 18.00 -21.89
CA PRO A 33 -49.11 18.85 -21.71
C PRO A 33 -48.05 18.36 -22.69
N LEU A 34 -47.64 19.25 -23.59
CA LEU A 34 -46.40 19.13 -24.34
C LEU A 34 -45.30 18.78 -23.34
N GLN A 35 -44.63 17.65 -23.54
CA GLN A 35 -43.47 17.28 -22.73
C GLN A 35 -42.48 18.45 -22.76
N SER A 36 -42.37 19.18 -21.66
CA SER A 36 -41.44 20.29 -21.53
C SER A 36 -40.03 19.73 -21.70
N THR A 37 -39.30 20.22 -22.70
CA THR A 37 -37.89 19.85 -22.89
C THR A 37 -37.14 20.11 -21.59
N PRO A 38 -36.44 19.12 -21.01
CA PRO A 38 -35.77 19.29 -19.72
C PRO A 38 -34.80 20.46 -19.79
N SER A 39 -34.72 21.24 -18.72
CA SER A 39 -33.71 22.28 -18.60
C SER A 39 -32.32 21.67 -18.73
N ARG A 40 -31.32 22.44 -19.15
CA ARG A 40 -29.94 21.95 -19.30
C ARG A 40 -29.43 21.24 -18.04
N ALA A 41 -29.73 21.78 -16.85
CA ALA A 41 -29.39 21.16 -15.58
C ALA A 41 -30.12 19.82 -15.36
N GLN A 42 -31.42 19.74 -15.70
CA GLN A 42 -32.18 18.49 -15.61
C GLN A 42 -31.66 17.42 -16.60
N ALA A 43 -31.24 17.84 -17.79
CA ALA A 43 -30.65 16.95 -18.77
C ALA A 43 -29.28 16.42 -18.30
N ASP A 44 -28.42 17.28 -17.74
CA ASP A 44 -27.13 16.87 -17.18
C ASP A 44 -27.31 15.92 -15.98
N ASP A 45 -28.28 16.19 -15.08
CA ASP A 45 -28.64 15.29 -13.97
C ASP A 45 -29.07 13.90 -14.44
N LEU A 46 -29.85 13.82 -15.53
CA LEU A 46 -30.27 12.54 -16.10
C LEU A 46 -29.09 11.75 -16.66
N LEU A 47 -28.17 12.43 -17.37
CA LEU A 47 -26.96 11.79 -17.90
C LEU A 47 -26.07 11.27 -16.76
N LEU A 48 -25.91 12.01 -15.67
CA LEU A 48 -25.07 11.58 -14.54
C LEU A 48 -25.70 10.45 -13.72
N ARG A 49 -27.03 10.43 -13.58
CA ARG A 49 -27.73 9.26 -13.02
C ARG A 49 -27.50 8.02 -13.87
N GLN A 50 -27.59 8.15 -15.19
CA GLN A 50 -27.31 7.05 -16.10
C GLN A 50 -25.84 6.60 -16.01
N ALA A 51 -24.89 7.54 -15.91
CA ALA A 51 -23.47 7.23 -15.74
C ALA A 51 -23.21 6.40 -14.47
N LEU A 52 -23.87 6.73 -13.35
CA LEU A 52 -23.77 5.96 -12.11
C LEU A 52 -24.35 4.54 -12.24
N GLU A 53 -25.46 4.36 -12.93
CA GLU A 53 -26.02 3.02 -13.16
C GLU A 53 -25.13 2.19 -14.09
N LEU A 54 -24.54 2.80 -15.11
CA LEU A 54 -23.55 2.16 -15.97
C LEU A 54 -22.29 1.77 -15.20
N GLN A 55 -21.81 2.63 -14.29
CA GLN A 55 -20.69 2.31 -13.40
C GLN A 55 -21.00 1.10 -12.52
N LYS A 56 -22.19 1.02 -11.91
CA LYS A 56 -22.61 -0.15 -11.12
C LYS A 56 -22.73 -1.42 -11.96
N ALA A 57 -23.08 -1.28 -13.23
CA ALA A 57 -23.12 -2.38 -14.20
C ALA A 57 -21.75 -2.71 -14.81
N GLU A 58 -20.65 -2.12 -14.30
CA GLU A 58 -19.28 -2.27 -14.81
C GLU A 58 -19.07 -1.84 -16.28
N ARG A 59 -20.00 -1.05 -16.84
CA ARG A 59 -19.92 -0.46 -18.18
C ARG A 59 -19.17 0.87 -18.13
N LEU A 60 -17.91 0.80 -17.71
CA LEU A 60 -17.08 1.97 -17.36
C LEU A 60 -16.87 2.95 -18.53
N PRO A 61 -16.57 2.51 -19.77
CA PRO A 61 -16.35 3.45 -20.89
C PRO A 61 -17.58 4.31 -21.20
N GLU A 62 -18.77 3.71 -21.10
CA GLU A 62 -20.03 4.42 -21.36
C GLU A 62 -20.36 5.41 -20.24
N ALA A 63 -20.09 5.03 -18.98
CA ALA A 63 -20.23 5.95 -17.85
C ALA A 63 -19.30 7.17 -18.00
N GLU A 64 -18.06 6.94 -18.44
CA GLU A 64 -17.07 7.98 -18.70
C GLU A 64 -17.53 8.93 -19.83
N GLU A 65 -18.02 8.39 -20.96
CA GLU A 65 -18.52 9.20 -22.07
C GLU A 65 -19.63 10.15 -21.64
N LEU A 66 -20.60 9.67 -20.84
CA LEU A 66 -21.67 10.50 -20.32
C LEU A 66 -21.15 11.63 -19.43
N CYS A 67 -20.12 11.37 -18.62
CA CYS A 67 -19.50 12.39 -17.79
C CYS A 67 -18.78 13.45 -18.63
N HIS A 68 -18.03 13.05 -19.66
CA HIS A 68 -17.36 13.98 -20.58
C HIS A 68 -18.35 14.84 -21.36
N ARG A 69 -19.51 14.30 -21.76
CA ARG A 69 -20.60 15.08 -22.38
C ARG A 69 -21.14 16.17 -21.46
N VAL A 70 -21.25 15.87 -20.16
CA VAL A 70 -21.64 16.88 -19.16
C VAL A 70 -20.52 17.90 -18.97
N LEU A 71 -19.25 17.49 -18.88
CA LEU A 71 -18.12 18.43 -18.74
C LEU A 71 -17.91 19.33 -19.96
N ALA A 72 -18.18 18.86 -21.17
CA ALA A 72 -18.13 19.68 -22.38
C ALA A 72 -19.13 20.86 -22.31
N ARG A 73 -20.23 20.69 -21.56
CA ARG A 73 -21.24 21.71 -21.32
C ARG A 73 -20.93 22.50 -20.04
N THR A 74 -20.49 21.83 -19.00
CA THR A 74 -20.31 22.38 -17.65
C THR A 74 -18.95 21.89 -17.13
N PRO A 75 -17.84 22.56 -17.49
CA PRO A 75 -16.46 22.05 -17.28
C PRO A 75 -16.06 21.72 -15.85
N GLU A 76 -16.80 22.27 -14.88
CA GLU A 76 -16.54 22.15 -13.45
C GLU A 76 -17.72 21.49 -12.71
N HIS A 77 -18.51 20.67 -13.41
CA HIS A 77 -19.65 20.00 -12.79
C HIS A 77 -19.18 19.01 -11.71
N PRO A 78 -19.49 19.23 -10.42
CA PRO A 78 -18.89 18.50 -9.31
C PRO A 78 -19.15 17.00 -9.38
N LEU A 79 -20.39 16.58 -9.68
CA LEU A 79 -20.75 15.17 -9.77
C LEU A 79 -20.09 14.45 -10.97
N ALA A 80 -19.93 15.11 -12.12
CA ALA A 80 -19.25 14.52 -13.28
C ALA A 80 -17.75 14.30 -12.97
N LEU A 81 -17.11 15.30 -12.36
CA LEU A 81 -15.73 15.19 -11.88
C LEU A 81 -15.59 14.08 -10.84
N TYR A 82 -16.52 13.98 -9.89
CA TYR A 82 -16.52 12.91 -8.89
C TYR A 82 -16.61 11.52 -9.54
N ILE A 83 -17.55 11.31 -10.48
CA ILE A 83 -17.73 10.02 -11.15
C ILE A 83 -16.45 9.65 -11.92
N LEU A 84 -15.91 10.56 -12.74
CA LEU A 84 -14.65 10.33 -13.46
C LEU A 84 -13.49 10.00 -12.51
N GLY A 85 -13.41 10.69 -11.37
CA GLY A 85 -12.47 10.41 -10.30
C GLY A 85 -12.60 8.97 -9.79
N THR A 86 -13.81 8.53 -9.45
CA THR A 86 -14.04 7.16 -8.97
C THR A 86 -13.82 6.08 -10.03
N LEU A 87 -14.07 6.38 -11.31
CA LEU A 87 -13.82 5.48 -12.43
C LEU A 87 -12.31 5.30 -12.70
N GLY A 88 -11.55 6.38 -12.57
CA GLY A 88 -10.09 6.38 -12.79
C GLY A 88 -9.28 5.71 -11.68
N LEU A 89 -9.83 5.53 -10.48
CA LEU A 89 -9.11 4.91 -9.35
C LEU A 89 -8.69 3.46 -9.67
N GLY A 90 -7.41 3.18 -9.51
CA GLY A 90 -6.75 1.94 -9.88
C GLY A 90 -6.50 1.77 -11.38
N VAL A 91 -6.69 2.83 -12.18
CA VAL A 91 -6.30 2.89 -13.61
C VAL A 91 -5.26 3.99 -13.81
N ASP A 92 -5.60 5.21 -13.39
CA ASP A 92 -4.75 6.40 -13.31
C ASP A 92 -5.10 7.15 -12.01
N ASP A 93 -4.43 6.76 -10.92
CA ASP A 93 -4.70 7.29 -9.59
C ASP A 93 -4.41 8.80 -9.48
N GLU A 94 -3.43 9.32 -10.23
CA GLU A 94 -3.10 10.75 -10.23
C GLU A 94 -4.20 11.59 -10.89
N LEU A 95 -4.67 11.14 -12.05
CA LEU A 95 -5.80 11.80 -12.72
C LEU A 95 -7.08 11.70 -11.89
N ALA A 96 -7.32 10.53 -11.28
CA ALA A 96 -8.45 10.32 -10.38
C ALA A 96 -8.43 11.30 -9.19
N ILE A 97 -7.28 11.46 -8.52
CA ILE A 97 -7.10 12.42 -7.44
C ILE A 97 -7.37 13.85 -7.91
N LYS A 98 -6.89 14.24 -9.11
CA LYS A 98 -7.14 15.58 -9.68
C LYS A 98 -8.65 15.84 -9.89
N PHE A 99 -9.38 14.87 -10.42
CA PHE A 99 -10.82 14.99 -10.59
C PHE A 99 -11.58 15.06 -9.26
N LEU A 100 -11.24 14.20 -8.30
CA LEU A 100 -11.83 14.20 -6.96
C LEU A 100 -11.54 15.49 -6.19
N ALA A 101 -10.32 16.02 -6.31
CA ALA A 101 -9.92 17.29 -5.70
C ALA A 101 -10.73 18.46 -6.26
N ARG A 102 -10.93 18.53 -7.58
CA ARG A 102 -11.79 19.54 -8.23
C ARG A 102 -13.25 19.40 -7.78
N ALA A 103 -13.78 18.18 -7.71
CA ALA A 103 -15.14 17.94 -7.20
C ALA A 103 -15.31 18.43 -5.75
N ALA A 104 -14.37 18.08 -4.87
CA ALA A 104 -14.37 18.51 -3.47
C ALA A 104 -14.17 20.02 -3.30
N ALA A 105 -13.46 20.69 -4.22
CA ALA A 105 -13.33 22.14 -4.22
C ALA A 105 -14.63 22.86 -4.60
N ARG A 106 -15.42 22.28 -5.51
CA ARG A 106 -16.71 22.84 -5.95
C ARG A 106 -17.81 22.66 -4.91
N GLU A 107 -17.80 21.55 -4.18
CA GLU A 107 -18.72 21.31 -3.06
C GLU A 107 -17.96 21.01 -1.76
N PRO A 108 -17.37 22.03 -1.10
CA PRO A 108 -16.47 21.83 0.04
C PRO A 108 -17.14 21.25 1.29
N ARG A 109 -18.48 21.26 1.35
CA ARG A 109 -19.31 20.72 2.43
C ARG A 109 -19.91 19.34 2.11
N ASN A 110 -19.56 18.73 0.97
CA ASN A 110 -20.02 17.38 0.63
C ASN A 110 -19.13 16.32 1.32
N PRO A 111 -19.62 15.58 2.33
CA PRO A 111 -18.80 14.61 3.07
C PRO A 111 -18.32 13.44 2.19
N TYR A 112 -19.05 13.09 1.14
CA TYR A 112 -18.72 11.95 0.29
C TYR A 112 -17.59 12.27 -0.68
N TYR A 113 -17.52 13.50 -1.19
CA TYR A 113 -16.38 13.92 -2.02
C TYR A 113 -15.09 13.97 -1.17
N ARG A 114 -15.19 14.40 0.09
CA ARG A 114 -14.08 14.35 1.05
C ARG A 114 -13.68 12.90 1.36
N LEU A 115 -14.65 12.02 1.57
CA LEU A 115 -14.42 10.59 1.77
C LEU A 115 -13.67 9.97 0.58
N SER A 116 -14.19 10.10 -0.64
CA SER A 116 -13.57 9.47 -1.82
C SER A 116 -12.21 10.07 -2.16
N LEU A 117 -11.99 11.37 -1.94
CA LEU A 117 -10.66 11.96 -2.07
C LEU A 117 -9.69 11.40 -1.01
N GLY A 118 -10.16 11.22 0.23
CA GLY A 118 -9.38 10.57 1.29
C GLY A 118 -9.05 9.10 0.97
N GLU A 119 -10.00 8.35 0.41
CA GLU A 119 -9.78 6.98 -0.07
C GLU A 119 -8.78 6.92 -1.23
N ALA A 120 -8.84 7.89 -2.14
CA ALA A 120 -7.87 8.00 -3.23
C ALA A 120 -6.45 8.20 -2.69
N TYR A 121 -6.28 9.10 -1.71
CA TYR A 121 -5.00 9.29 -1.04
C TYR A 121 -4.56 8.06 -0.24
N LEU A 122 -5.46 7.33 0.42
CA LEU A 122 -5.15 6.03 1.03
C LEU A 122 -4.64 5.01 0.02
N LYS A 123 -5.25 4.95 -1.18
CA LYS A 123 -4.86 4.02 -2.25
C LYS A 123 -3.43 4.27 -2.71
N VAL A 124 -3.03 5.54 -2.79
CA VAL A 124 -1.66 5.93 -3.13
C VAL A 124 -0.75 6.07 -1.90
N ASN A 125 -1.14 5.60 -0.71
CA ASN A 125 -0.36 5.71 0.54
C ASN A 125 0.08 7.14 0.90
N ASP A 126 -0.71 8.15 0.53
CA ASP A 126 -0.52 9.54 0.95
C ASP A 126 -1.30 9.81 2.25
N HIS A 127 -0.76 9.29 3.35
CA HIS A 127 -1.46 9.25 4.63
C HIS A 127 -1.81 10.63 5.22
N PRO A 128 -0.93 11.66 5.18
CA PRO A 128 -1.28 12.99 5.69
C PRO A 128 -2.51 13.58 4.99
N LEU A 129 -2.55 13.56 3.66
CA LEU A 129 -3.67 14.08 2.87
C LEU A 129 -4.94 13.21 3.04
N ALA A 130 -4.77 11.89 3.14
CA ALA A 130 -5.87 11.00 3.47
C ALA A 130 -6.52 11.38 4.81
N ILE A 131 -5.72 11.53 5.87
CA ILE A 131 -6.20 11.93 7.20
C ILE A 131 -6.93 13.27 7.13
N GLN A 132 -6.34 14.28 6.50
CA GLN A 132 -6.95 15.61 6.39
C GLN A 132 -8.36 15.55 5.75
N HIS A 133 -8.50 14.82 4.65
CA HIS A 133 -9.77 14.74 3.95
C HIS A 133 -10.80 13.85 4.67
N LEU A 134 -10.36 12.76 5.29
CA LEU A 134 -11.23 11.85 6.05
C LEU A 134 -11.71 12.46 7.36
N GLN A 135 -10.85 13.21 8.06
CA GLN A 135 -11.26 14.04 9.21
C GLN A 135 -12.36 15.01 8.80
N ARG A 136 -12.18 15.71 7.68
CA ARG A 136 -13.19 16.64 7.19
C ARG A 136 -14.50 15.94 6.82
N ALA A 137 -14.45 14.72 6.27
CA ALA A 137 -15.64 13.91 6.01
C ALA A 137 -16.38 13.57 7.32
N CYS A 138 -15.66 13.15 8.36
CA CYS A 138 -16.22 12.87 9.69
C CYS A 138 -16.76 14.13 10.38
N GLU A 139 -16.15 15.31 10.21
CA GLU A 139 -16.69 16.57 10.73
C GLU A 139 -18.01 16.94 10.06
N LEU A 140 -18.09 16.77 8.74
CA LEU A 140 -19.28 17.09 7.95
C LEU A 140 -20.43 16.10 8.22
N LYS A 141 -20.09 14.82 8.48
CA LYS A 141 -21.04 13.77 8.82
C LYS A 141 -20.47 12.81 9.88
N PRO A 142 -20.67 13.07 11.19
CA PRO A 142 -20.04 12.33 12.28
C PRO A 142 -20.38 10.84 12.41
N ASP A 143 -21.48 10.42 11.81
CA ASP A 143 -22.05 9.07 11.82
C ASP A 143 -21.85 8.33 10.48
N LEU A 144 -21.03 8.88 9.57
CA LEU A 144 -20.63 8.21 8.33
C LEU A 144 -19.64 7.07 8.63
N VAL A 145 -20.15 5.86 8.81
CA VAL A 145 -19.40 4.65 9.18
C VAL A 145 -18.21 4.40 8.25
N GLU A 146 -18.40 4.57 6.95
CA GLU A 146 -17.36 4.39 5.94
C GLU A 146 -16.20 5.38 6.17
N ALA A 147 -16.50 6.66 6.47
CA ALA A 147 -15.47 7.66 6.78
C ALA A 147 -14.75 7.38 8.10
N LEU A 148 -15.47 6.92 9.13
CA LEU A 148 -14.84 6.50 10.39
C LEU A 148 -13.86 5.35 10.18
N CYS A 149 -14.26 4.33 9.40
CA CYS A 149 -13.41 3.17 9.11
C CYS A 149 -12.17 3.56 8.29
N ARG A 150 -12.34 4.41 7.26
CA ARG A 150 -11.23 4.89 6.43
C ARG A 150 -10.30 5.80 7.21
N LEU A 151 -10.82 6.68 8.08
CA LEU A 151 -9.99 7.51 8.94
C LEU A 151 -9.19 6.65 9.93
N GLY A 152 -9.81 5.62 10.51
CA GLY A 152 -9.12 4.63 11.34
C GLY A 152 -8.01 3.91 10.56
N GLU A 153 -8.27 3.55 9.31
CA GLU A 153 -7.28 2.92 8.44
C GLU A 153 -6.11 3.88 8.16
N ALA A 154 -6.40 5.15 7.87
CA ALA A 154 -5.41 6.19 7.64
C ALA A 154 -4.52 6.41 8.87
N TYR A 155 -5.09 6.47 10.06
CA TYR A 155 -4.33 6.58 11.30
C TYR A 155 -3.48 5.34 11.59
N GLY A 156 -4.03 4.13 11.41
CA GLY A 156 -3.26 2.90 11.55
C GLY A 156 -2.10 2.81 10.55
N ARG A 157 -2.31 3.29 9.32
CA ARG A 157 -1.26 3.44 8.31
C ARG A 157 -0.39 4.68 8.50
N PHE A 158 -0.61 5.51 9.52
CA PHE A 158 0.21 6.70 9.85
C PHE A 158 0.83 6.60 11.26
N ASP A 159 1.05 5.37 11.75
CA ASP A 159 1.58 5.03 13.07
C ASP A 159 0.83 5.62 14.27
N LYS A 160 -0.41 6.06 14.05
CA LYS A 160 -1.31 6.60 15.07
C LYS A 160 -2.43 5.62 15.38
N ALA A 161 -2.10 4.34 15.54
CA ALA A 161 -3.10 3.28 15.73
C ALA A 161 -4.00 3.51 16.96
N GLU A 162 -3.50 4.21 17.98
CA GLU A 162 -4.26 4.67 19.14
C GLU A 162 -5.43 5.60 18.76
N MET A 163 -5.25 6.44 17.73
CA MET A 163 -6.30 7.31 17.22
C MET A 163 -7.35 6.56 16.40
N ALA A 164 -7.03 5.35 15.93
CA ALA A 164 -7.93 4.51 15.14
C ALA A 164 -8.95 3.76 16.00
N LEU A 165 -8.57 3.33 17.21
CA LEU A 165 -9.43 2.56 18.12
C LEU A 165 -10.82 3.20 18.34
N PRO A 166 -10.94 4.47 18.81
CA PRO A 166 -12.24 5.07 19.09
C PRO A 166 -13.10 5.24 17.83
N LEU A 167 -12.49 5.32 16.64
CA LEU A 167 -13.21 5.43 15.38
C LEU A 167 -13.84 4.10 14.99
N TYR A 168 -13.10 3.00 15.11
CA TYR A 168 -13.62 1.67 14.83
C TYR A 168 -14.66 1.23 15.86
N GLU A 169 -14.44 1.54 17.14
CA GLU A 169 -15.45 1.31 18.18
C GLU A 169 -16.74 2.08 17.91
N LYS A 170 -16.64 3.34 17.48
CA LYS A 170 -17.80 4.14 17.08
C LYS A 170 -18.49 3.54 15.85
N ALA A 171 -17.73 3.10 14.85
CA ALA A 171 -18.27 2.42 13.67
C ALA A 171 -19.04 1.15 14.06
N LEU A 172 -18.49 0.30 14.92
CA LEU A 172 -19.13 -0.92 15.40
C LEU A 172 -20.35 -0.67 16.29
N LYS A 173 -20.41 0.46 17.00
CA LYS A 173 -21.62 0.88 17.73
C LYS A 173 -22.78 1.24 16.78
N ILE A 174 -22.48 1.76 15.59
CA ILE A 174 -23.48 2.14 14.58
C ILE A 174 -23.87 0.92 13.74
N ASP A 175 -22.87 0.15 13.29
CA ASP A 175 -23.04 -1.08 12.51
C ASP A 175 -22.12 -2.17 13.04
N ARG A 176 -22.69 -3.05 13.88
CA ARG A 176 -21.98 -4.13 14.59
C ARG A 176 -21.28 -5.10 13.65
N ASN A 177 -21.80 -5.30 12.44
CA ASN A 177 -21.29 -6.28 11.49
C ASN A 177 -20.55 -5.61 10.32
N HIS A 178 -20.14 -4.35 10.48
CA HIS A 178 -19.45 -3.62 9.41
C HIS A 178 -18.11 -4.30 9.06
N PRO A 179 -17.92 -4.76 7.81
CA PRO A 179 -16.79 -5.62 7.43
C PRO A 179 -15.42 -4.98 7.67
N LEU A 180 -15.30 -3.67 7.48
CA LEU A 180 -14.02 -2.97 7.67
C LEU A 180 -13.75 -2.63 9.13
N ALA A 181 -14.78 -2.51 9.97
CA ALA A 181 -14.62 -1.96 11.31
C ALA A 181 -13.98 -2.97 12.27
N GLY A 182 -14.48 -4.22 12.27
CA GLY A 182 -13.95 -5.29 13.13
C GLY A 182 -12.50 -5.65 12.81
N LEU A 183 -12.20 -5.88 11.52
CA LEU A 183 -10.83 -6.14 11.06
C LEU A 183 -9.89 -4.94 11.28
N GLY A 184 -10.40 -3.72 11.06
CA GLY A 184 -9.66 -2.49 11.30
C GLY A 184 -9.26 -2.34 12.77
N LEU A 185 -10.19 -2.60 13.69
CA LEU A 185 -9.96 -2.58 15.13
C LEU A 185 -8.89 -3.61 15.54
N ALA A 186 -9.03 -4.86 15.08
CA ALA A 186 -8.04 -5.90 15.33
C ALA A 186 -6.65 -5.52 14.77
N SER A 187 -6.59 -4.98 13.55
CA SER A 187 -5.33 -4.52 12.95
C SER A 187 -4.67 -3.37 13.75
N ALA A 188 -5.46 -2.44 14.27
CA ALA A 188 -4.98 -1.36 15.13
C ALA A 188 -4.44 -1.90 16.46
N LEU A 189 -5.15 -2.84 17.10
CA LEU A 189 -4.72 -3.50 18.34
C LEU A 189 -3.43 -4.30 18.14
N ILE A 190 -3.31 -5.06 17.04
CA ILE A 190 -2.06 -5.73 16.64
C ILE A 190 -0.94 -4.70 16.44
N GLY A 191 -1.26 -3.59 15.77
CA GLY A 191 -0.37 -2.44 15.57
C GLY A 191 0.12 -1.85 16.89
N LEU A 192 -0.65 -1.93 17.98
CA LEU A 192 -0.29 -1.47 19.32
C LEU A 192 0.33 -2.56 20.22
N GLY A 193 0.39 -3.81 19.76
CA GLY A 193 0.93 -4.93 20.52
C GLY A 193 -0.08 -5.59 21.46
N ARG A 194 -1.35 -5.17 21.39
CA ARG A 194 -2.47 -5.68 22.20
C ARG A 194 -3.07 -6.94 21.55
N MET A 195 -2.26 -8.00 21.46
CA MET A 195 -2.57 -9.20 20.69
C MET A 195 -3.76 -10.00 21.23
N ASP A 196 -3.91 -10.05 22.56
CA ASP A 196 -5.03 -10.78 23.19
C ASP A 196 -6.36 -10.11 22.90
N GLU A 197 -6.41 -8.78 23.01
CA GLU A 197 -7.62 -8.01 22.67
C GLU A 197 -7.94 -8.10 21.18
N ALA A 198 -6.93 -8.04 20.30
CA ALA A 198 -7.13 -8.25 18.88
C ALA A 198 -7.73 -9.64 18.59
N THR A 199 -7.25 -10.67 19.29
CA THR A 199 -7.73 -12.04 19.15
C THR A 199 -9.21 -12.16 19.54
N THR A 200 -9.64 -11.50 20.61
CA THR A 200 -11.06 -11.47 21.01
C THR A 200 -11.95 -10.91 19.89
N TYR A 201 -11.60 -9.74 19.34
CA TYR A 201 -12.39 -9.12 18.25
C TYR A 201 -12.36 -9.93 16.95
N LEU A 202 -11.24 -10.57 16.63
CA LEU A 202 -11.15 -11.47 15.47
C LEU A 202 -12.08 -12.67 15.62
N ASN A 203 -12.11 -13.29 16.81
CA ASN A 203 -13.00 -14.40 17.10
C ASN A 203 -14.47 -14.00 17.03
N GLU A 204 -14.83 -12.81 17.51
CA GLU A 204 -16.19 -12.26 17.38
C GLU A 204 -16.57 -12.06 15.91
N ALA A 205 -15.67 -11.50 15.08
CA ALA A 205 -15.91 -11.31 13.66
C ALA A 205 -16.08 -12.65 12.91
N ILE A 206 -15.22 -13.63 13.21
CA ILE A 206 -15.28 -14.99 12.65
C ILE A 206 -16.60 -15.67 13.04
N ALA A 207 -16.98 -15.60 14.32
CA ALA A 207 -18.24 -16.16 14.82
C ALA A 207 -19.47 -15.50 14.19
N GLY A 208 -19.40 -14.18 13.92
CA GLY A 208 -20.42 -13.42 13.22
C GLY A 208 -20.45 -13.62 11.70
N ARG A 209 -19.59 -14.48 11.14
CA ARG A 209 -19.39 -14.70 9.68
C ARG A 209 -19.02 -13.43 8.91
N VAL A 210 -18.35 -12.48 9.56
CA VAL A 210 -17.87 -11.25 8.94
C VAL A 210 -16.40 -11.43 8.55
N ASN A 211 -16.12 -11.44 7.24
CA ASN A 211 -14.76 -11.56 6.69
C ASN A 211 -13.94 -12.73 7.28
N VAL A 212 -14.54 -13.92 7.35
CA VAL A 212 -13.98 -15.11 8.02
C VAL A 212 -12.53 -15.40 7.62
N SER A 213 -12.24 -15.45 6.32
CA SER A 213 -10.90 -15.75 5.80
C SER A 213 -9.85 -14.70 6.18
N ALA A 214 -10.22 -13.41 6.14
CA ALA A 214 -9.36 -12.31 6.59
C ALA A 214 -9.17 -12.32 8.11
N GLY A 215 -10.19 -12.76 8.87
CA GLY A 215 -10.11 -12.99 10.30
C GLY A 215 -9.06 -14.04 10.66
N TYR A 216 -9.12 -15.22 10.02
CA TYR A 216 -8.17 -16.30 10.31
C TYR A 216 -6.72 -15.97 9.94
N ILE A 217 -6.46 -15.31 8.81
CA ILE A 217 -5.08 -14.91 8.48
C ILE A 217 -4.57 -13.81 9.43
N ALA A 218 -5.42 -12.88 9.88
CA ALA A 218 -5.04 -11.89 10.89
C ALA A 218 -4.74 -12.57 12.24
N PHE A 219 -5.60 -13.51 12.66
CA PHE A 219 -5.43 -14.32 13.86
C PHE A 219 -4.13 -15.12 13.83
N ALA A 220 -3.86 -15.79 12.70
CA ALA A 220 -2.63 -16.55 12.54
C ALA A 220 -1.39 -15.67 12.75
N ASN A 221 -1.47 -14.35 12.47
CA ASN A 221 -0.35 -13.42 12.63
C ASN A 221 -0.25 -12.75 14.01
N THR A 222 -1.15 -13.02 14.97
CA THR A 222 -1.09 -12.39 16.30
C THR A 222 -0.06 -13.03 17.24
N ARG A 223 0.31 -14.29 17.00
CA ARG A 223 1.21 -15.07 17.87
C ARG A 223 1.99 -16.12 17.12
N LYS A 224 3.02 -16.70 17.74
CA LYS A 224 3.66 -17.94 17.27
C LYS A 224 2.95 -19.14 17.92
N PHE A 225 2.71 -20.21 17.15
CA PHE A 225 2.06 -21.42 17.64
C PHE A 225 3.09 -22.46 18.08
N SER A 226 2.93 -23.04 19.28
CA SER A 226 3.78 -24.12 19.80
C SER A 226 3.05 -25.45 19.98
N ALA A 227 1.72 -25.45 19.89
CA ALA A 227 0.87 -26.61 19.97
C ALA A 227 -0.32 -26.45 19.02
N GLU A 228 -0.89 -27.58 18.58
CA GLU A 228 -2.04 -27.60 17.68
C GLU A 228 -3.25 -26.94 18.34
N THR A 229 -4.00 -26.15 17.56
CA THR A 229 -5.12 -25.37 18.05
C THR A 229 -6.42 -25.69 17.31
N PRO A 230 -7.59 -25.52 17.94
CA PRO A 230 -8.89 -25.77 17.30
C PRO A 230 -9.07 -25.00 16.00
N GLU A 231 -8.47 -23.81 15.90
CA GLU A 231 -8.57 -22.92 14.74
C GLU A 231 -7.96 -23.54 13.49
N LEU A 232 -6.93 -24.39 13.60
CA LEU A 232 -6.41 -25.11 12.43
C LEU A 232 -7.49 -26.03 11.84
N GLY A 233 -8.18 -26.80 12.68
CA GLY A 233 -9.30 -27.65 12.25
C GLY A 233 -10.45 -26.83 11.64
N GLN A 234 -10.75 -25.67 12.22
CA GLN A 234 -11.79 -24.77 11.69
C GLN A 234 -11.41 -24.20 10.32
N ILE A 235 -10.15 -23.76 10.13
CA ILE A 235 -9.65 -23.29 8.84
C ILE A 235 -9.75 -24.39 7.78
N LEU A 236 -9.37 -25.62 8.13
CA LEU A 236 -9.47 -26.76 7.22
C LEU A 236 -10.93 -27.10 6.87
N ASN A 237 -11.86 -26.94 7.81
CA ASN A 237 -13.29 -27.11 7.54
C ASN A 237 -13.83 -26.03 6.58
N GLU A 238 -13.46 -24.76 6.76
CA GLU A 238 -13.85 -23.69 5.82
C GLU A 238 -13.29 -23.96 4.41
N LEU A 239 -12.06 -24.48 4.30
CA LEU A 239 -11.47 -24.86 3.01
C LEU A 239 -12.20 -26.02 2.31
N GLY A 240 -12.98 -26.82 3.06
CA GLY A 240 -13.82 -27.88 2.52
C GLY A 240 -15.12 -27.39 1.88
N ASP A 241 -15.50 -26.12 2.09
CA ASP A 241 -16.71 -25.54 1.50
C ASP A 241 -16.46 -25.14 0.03
N SER A 242 -17.22 -25.72 -0.89
CA SER A 242 -17.13 -25.38 -2.33
C SER A 242 -17.60 -23.97 -2.68
N ALA A 243 -18.28 -23.27 -1.76
CA ALA A 243 -18.86 -21.95 -2.00
C ALA A 243 -17.88 -20.78 -1.77
N ILE A 244 -16.72 -21.01 -1.15
CA ILE A 244 -15.75 -19.93 -0.90
C ILE A 244 -15.07 -19.47 -2.20
N SER A 245 -14.83 -18.17 -2.32
CA SER A 245 -14.11 -17.63 -3.47
C SER A 245 -12.63 -18.01 -3.45
N SER A 246 -11.97 -17.99 -4.62
CA SER A 246 -10.51 -18.21 -4.73
C SER A 246 -9.71 -17.29 -3.81
N GLY A 247 -10.14 -16.03 -3.65
CA GLY A 247 -9.49 -15.08 -2.75
C GLY A 247 -9.61 -15.46 -1.28
N GLU A 248 -10.77 -15.96 -0.85
CA GLU A 248 -10.96 -16.43 0.52
C GLU A 248 -10.19 -17.73 0.79
N SER A 249 -10.24 -18.67 -0.15
CA SER A 249 -9.47 -19.91 -0.10
C SER A 249 -7.96 -19.64 -0.01
N SER A 250 -7.45 -18.67 -0.79
CA SER A 250 -6.06 -18.23 -0.72
C SER A 250 -5.66 -17.77 0.70
N LEU A 251 -6.46 -16.90 1.33
CA LEU A 251 -6.17 -16.40 2.68
C LEU A 251 -6.21 -17.52 3.73
N LEU A 252 -7.16 -18.46 3.63
CA LEU A 252 -7.27 -19.61 4.53
C LEU A 252 -6.08 -20.56 4.38
N HIS A 253 -5.65 -20.84 3.15
CA HIS A 253 -4.45 -21.62 2.88
C HIS A 253 -3.20 -20.97 3.48
N LEU A 254 -3.03 -19.65 3.33
CA LEU A 254 -1.91 -18.94 3.94
C LEU A 254 -1.97 -18.99 5.48
N ALA A 255 -3.16 -18.93 6.08
CA ALA A 255 -3.35 -19.03 7.54
C ALA A 255 -2.95 -20.43 8.05
N ALA A 256 -3.45 -21.49 7.39
CA ALA A 256 -3.08 -22.88 7.71
C ALA A 256 -1.57 -23.12 7.54
N GLY A 257 -0.99 -22.66 6.42
CA GLY A 257 0.44 -22.78 6.14
C GLY A 257 1.29 -22.11 7.23
N LYS A 258 0.89 -20.92 7.67
CA LYS A 258 1.56 -20.22 8.77
C LYS A 258 1.50 -21.02 10.08
N ILE A 259 0.32 -21.50 10.48
CA ILE A 259 0.15 -22.29 11.72
C ILE A 259 0.99 -23.57 11.67
N LEU A 260 0.92 -24.31 10.55
CA LEU A 260 1.69 -25.54 10.35
C LEU A 260 3.20 -25.30 10.35
N ASN A 261 3.68 -24.21 9.76
CA ASN A 261 5.08 -23.80 9.81
C ASN A 261 5.55 -23.60 11.26
N ASP A 262 4.75 -22.89 12.06
CA ASP A 262 5.10 -22.63 13.47
C ASP A 262 5.17 -23.91 14.30
N LEU A 263 4.32 -24.90 13.98
CA LEU A 263 4.31 -26.24 14.58
C LEU A 263 5.42 -27.17 14.07
N GLY A 264 6.26 -26.72 13.13
CA GLY A 264 7.32 -27.55 12.53
C GLY A 264 6.82 -28.59 11.51
N ARG A 265 5.55 -28.53 11.09
CA ARG A 265 4.95 -29.41 10.09
C ARG A 265 5.23 -28.88 8.67
N TYR A 266 6.52 -28.78 8.32
CA TYR A 266 6.98 -28.01 7.16
C TYR A 266 6.46 -28.49 5.80
N ASP A 267 6.38 -29.81 5.57
CA ASP A 267 5.85 -30.34 4.30
C ASP A 267 4.40 -29.93 4.04
N GLN A 268 3.56 -30.07 5.07
CA GLN A 268 2.16 -29.68 5.00
C GLN A 268 2.00 -28.15 4.93
N ALA A 269 2.86 -27.42 5.65
CA ALA A 269 2.89 -25.97 5.55
C ALA A 269 3.17 -25.52 4.11
N MET A 270 4.17 -26.13 3.45
CA MET A 270 4.50 -25.84 2.06
C MET A 270 3.35 -26.17 1.09
N ASP A 271 2.66 -27.30 1.29
CA ASP A 271 1.48 -27.65 0.48
C ASP A 271 0.40 -26.57 0.56
N HIS A 272 0.14 -26.05 1.77
CA HIS A 272 -0.81 -24.96 1.95
C HIS A 272 -0.31 -23.65 1.36
N PHE A 273 0.97 -23.29 1.49
CA PHE A 273 1.52 -22.09 0.86
C PHE A 273 1.42 -22.13 -0.67
N LEU A 274 1.79 -23.26 -1.29
CA LEU A 274 1.69 -23.47 -2.75
C LEU A 274 0.25 -23.30 -3.23
N LYS A 275 -0.72 -23.96 -2.59
CA LYS A 275 -2.15 -23.83 -2.92
C LYS A 275 -2.63 -22.39 -2.77
N GLY A 276 -2.30 -21.75 -1.65
CA GLY A 276 -2.72 -20.38 -1.36
C GLY A 276 -2.17 -19.37 -2.38
N LYS A 277 -0.92 -19.53 -2.80
CA LYS A 277 -0.29 -18.65 -3.79
C LYS A 277 -0.79 -18.90 -5.22
N ALA A 278 -1.02 -20.15 -5.61
CA ALA A 278 -1.60 -20.50 -6.90
C ALA A 278 -2.98 -19.84 -7.10
N LEU A 279 -3.81 -19.78 -6.06
CA LEU A 279 -5.12 -19.13 -6.10
C LEU A 279 -5.05 -17.60 -6.24
N LYS A 280 -3.94 -16.99 -5.82
CA LYS A 280 -3.67 -15.55 -5.95
C LYS A 280 -3.03 -15.19 -7.28
N ALA A 281 -2.47 -16.17 -8.00
CA ALA A 281 -1.60 -15.95 -9.15
C ALA A 281 -2.32 -15.14 -10.24
N ARG A 282 -2.00 -13.85 -10.30
CA ARG A 282 -1.97 -13.09 -11.54
C ARG A 282 -0.57 -13.27 -12.09
N GLU A 283 -0.49 -13.60 -13.37
CA GLU A 283 0.78 -13.79 -14.07
C GLU A 283 1.68 -12.55 -13.87
N PHE A 284 2.92 -12.79 -13.43
CA PHE A 284 3.96 -11.77 -13.38
C PHE A 284 4.85 -11.97 -14.60
N ASP A 285 4.88 -10.98 -15.49
CA ASP A 285 5.68 -11.04 -16.69
C ASP A 285 7.15 -10.70 -16.35
N ILE A 286 7.94 -11.76 -16.15
CA ILE A 286 9.37 -11.64 -15.81
C ILE A 286 10.19 -11.08 -16.96
N ASP A 287 9.84 -11.36 -18.22
CA ASP A 287 10.56 -10.84 -19.39
C ASP A 287 10.32 -9.34 -19.56
N PHE A 288 9.10 -8.89 -19.30
CA PHE A 288 8.78 -7.48 -19.23
C PHE A 288 9.54 -6.79 -18.09
N TYR A 289 9.64 -7.43 -16.92
CA TYR A 289 10.44 -6.89 -15.82
C TYR A 289 11.93 -6.80 -16.18
N ARG A 290 12.49 -7.80 -16.85
CA ARG A 290 13.88 -7.79 -17.33
C ARG A 290 14.14 -6.63 -18.28
N LYS A 291 13.23 -6.38 -19.24
CA LYS A 291 13.31 -5.22 -20.15
C LYS A 291 13.28 -3.88 -19.39
N ARG A 292 12.52 -3.80 -18.29
CA ARG A 292 12.55 -2.63 -17.39
C ARG A 292 13.95 -2.43 -16.79
N VAL A 293 14.54 -3.50 -16.26
CA VAL A 293 15.87 -3.46 -15.66
C VAL A 293 16.92 -3.07 -16.70
N ASP A 294 16.86 -3.61 -17.91
CA ASP A 294 17.74 -3.21 -19.03
C ASP A 294 17.61 -1.71 -19.34
N SER A 295 16.37 -1.21 -19.37
CA SER A 295 16.10 0.20 -19.63
C SER A 295 16.62 1.11 -18.52
N LEU A 296 16.47 0.71 -17.24
CA LEU A 296 17.03 1.44 -16.10
C LEU A 296 18.57 1.48 -16.16
N ILE A 297 19.20 0.35 -16.42
CA ILE A 297 20.66 0.24 -16.56
C ILE A 297 21.16 1.10 -17.72
N GLY A 298 20.49 1.04 -18.88
CA GLY A 298 20.88 1.79 -20.08
C GLY A 298 20.56 3.30 -20.04
N VAL A 299 19.65 3.74 -19.17
CA VAL A 299 19.41 5.17 -18.94
C VAL A 299 20.42 5.73 -17.95
N PHE A 300 20.58 5.08 -16.79
CA PHE A 300 21.37 5.60 -15.68
C PHE A 300 22.80 5.07 -15.69
N ASP A 301 23.57 5.44 -16.71
CA ASP A 301 25.01 5.16 -16.76
C ASP A 301 25.84 6.15 -15.92
N ALA A 302 27.14 5.87 -15.77
CA ALA A 302 28.05 6.71 -15.00
C ALA A 302 28.18 8.13 -15.57
N GLN A 303 28.09 8.30 -16.89
CA GLN A 303 28.23 9.60 -17.55
C GLN A 303 27.02 10.49 -17.25
N LEU A 304 25.81 9.97 -17.43
CA LEU A 304 24.57 10.70 -17.15
C LEU A 304 24.52 11.15 -15.68
N LEU A 305 24.88 10.25 -14.75
CA LEU A 305 24.87 10.56 -13.32
C LEU A 305 25.92 11.63 -12.96
N ALA A 306 27.11 11.57 -13.56
CA ALA A 306 28.12 12.61 -13.38
C ALA A 306 27.68 13.96 -13.94
N ASP A 307 27.13 13.98 -15.17
CA ASP A 307 26.64 15.20 -15.83
C ASP A 307 25.52 15.88 -15.05
N LYS A 308 24.72 15.10 -14.32
CA LYS A 308 23.58 15.58 -13.54
C LYS A 308 23.82 15.66 -12.03
N ALA A 309 25.05 15.48 -11.56
CA ALA A 309 25.37 15.46 -10.13
C ALA A 309 24.96 16.76 -9.38
N ALA A 310 24.95 17.91 -10.08
CA ALA A 310 24.58 19.21 -9.52
C ALA A 310 23.12 19.65 -9.80
N TYR A 311 22.28 18.76 -10.35
CA TYR A 311 20.91 19.11 -10.75
C TYR A 311 19.92 19.06 -9.58
N GLY A 312 20.24 18.32 -8.53
CA GLY A 312 19.37 18.09 -7.39
C GLY A 312 19.40 19.17 -6.30
N ASN A 313 18.71 18.87 -5.20
CA ASN A 313 18.75 19.64 -3.96
C ASN A 313 19.73 18.97 -2.98
N PRO A 314 20.73 19.71 -2.44
CA PRO A 314 21.76 19.15 -1.54
C PRO A 314 21.27 18.89 -0.10
N SER A 315 19.97 18.96 0.15
CA SER A 315 19.37 18.61 1.44
C SER A 315 19.76 17.19 1.90
N GLU A 316 20.16 17.07 3.16
CA GLU A 316 20.43 15.78 3.81
C GLU A 316 19.18 15.13 4.41
N VAL A 317 18.03 15.81 4.34
CA VAL A 317 16.77 15.36 4.95
C VAL A 317 16.35 13.96 4.48
N PRO A 318 16.40 13.64 3.18
CA PRO A 318 15.94 12.33 2.72
C PRO A 318 16.94 11.21 3.08
N VAL A 319 16.46 10.20 3.79
CA VAL A 319 17.16 8.92 3.99
C VAL A 319 16.33 7.83 3.33
N PHE A 320 16.93 7.03 2.46
CA PHE A 320 16.24 5.95 1.77
C PHE A 320 16.69 4.61 2.31
N ILE A 321 15.75 3.79 2.78
CA ILE A 321 15.99 2.39 3.15
C ILE A 321 15.29 1.50 2.14
N LEU A 322 16.09 0.77 1.37
CA LEU A 322 15.65 -0.02 0.21
C LEU A 322 16.22 -1.44 0.22
N GLY A 323 15.70 -2.28 -0.67
CA GLY A 323 16.11 -3.67 -0.83
C GLY A 323 14.95 -4.54 -1.24
N MET A 324 15.15 -5.85 -1.22
CA MET A 324 14.05 -6.79 -1.44
C MET A 324 13.05 -6.68 -0.27
N PRO A 325 11.73 -6.71 -0.49
CA PRO A 325 10.77 -6.92 0.60
C PRO A 325 11.25 -8.04 1.55
N ARG A 326 11.04 -7.91 2.87
CA ARG A 326 11.49 -8.93 3.86
C ARG A 326 13.03 -9.08 4.04
N SER A 327 13.85 -8.20 3.48
CA SER A 327 15.31 -8.18 3.69
C SER A 327 15.77 -7.52 5.00
N GLY A 328 14.84 -7.09 5.85
CA GLY A 328 15.15 -6.41 7.13
C GLY A 328 14.96 -4.89 7.12
N THR A 329 14.49 -4.29 6.02
CA THR A 329 14.27 -2.83 5.89
C THR A 329 13.48 -2.20 7.04
N THR A 330 12.45 -2.89 7.57
CA THR A 330 11.69 -2.39 8.73
C THR A 330 12.53 -2.38 10.01
N LEU A 331 13.33 -3.43 10.25
CA LEU A 331 14.21 -3.47 11.43
C LEU A 331 15.22 -2.32 11.36
N THR A 332 15.83 -2.11 10.19
CA THR A 332 16.75 -1.00 9.93
C THR A 332 16.09 0.36 10.18
N GLU A 333 14.87 0.57 9.68
CA GLU A 333 14.12 1.81 9.96
C GLU A 333 13.83 2.00 11.45
N GLN A 334 13.48 0.94 12.18
CA GLN A 334 13.24 1.04 13.62
C GLN A 334 14.52 1.41 14.38
N ILE A 335 15.65 0.81 14.03
CA ILE A 335 16.96 1.16 14.62
C ILE A 335 17.30 2.63 14.33
N CYS A 336 17.20 3.07 13.08
CA CYS A 336 17.48 4.46 12.70
C CYS A 336 16.53 5.43 13.40
N SER A 337 15.22 5.20 13.31
CA SER A 337 14.19 6.10 13.85
C SER A 337 14.06 6.10 15.37
N SER A 338 14.78 5.23 16.07
CA SER A 338 14.98 5.35 17.53
C SER A 338 15.96 6.46 17.90
N HIS A 339 16.78 6.92 16.95
CA HIS A 339 17.60 8.10 17.15
C HIS A 339 16.71 9.36 17.22
N PRO A 340 16.91 10.27 18.18
CA PRO A 340 16.04 11.44 18.39
C PRO A 340 15.96 12.41 17.18
N GLU A 341 16.97 12.37 16.31
CA GLU A 341 17.08 13.21 15.11
C GLU A 341 16.52 12.54 13.84
N VAL A 342 16.05 11.29 13.92
CA VAL A 342 15.59 10.53 12.75
C VAL A 342 14.11 10.21 12.87
N HIS A 343 13.34 10.61 11.87
CA HIS A 343 11.92 10.26 11.75
C HIS A 343 11.72 9.12 10.75
N GLY A 344 11.05 8.04 11.16
CA GLY A 344 10.61 6.97 10.26
C GLY A 344 9.26 7.30 9.64
N ALA A 345 9.21 7.53 8.32
CA ALA A 345 7.97 7.87 7.62
C ALA A 345 7.21 6.64 7.08
N GLY A 346 7.84 5.46 7.08
CA GLY A 346 7.31 4.23 6.52
C GLY A 346 7.49 4.13 5.00
N GLU A 347 6.55 3.43 4.35
CA GLU A 347 6.57 3.15 2.91
C GLU A 347 5.93 4.29 2.11
N LEU A 348 6.74 5.17 1.51
CA LEU A 348 6.25 6.31 0.75
C LEU A 348 6.25 6.03 -0.76
N THR A 349 5.10 6.20 -1.41
CA THR A 349 4.96 5.96 -2.86
C THR A 349 5.24 7.19 -3.73
N LYS A 350 5.43 8.36 -3.10
CA LYS A 350 5.49 9.66 -3.80
C LYS A 350 6.59 9.69 -4.85
N LEU A 351 7.76 9.14 -4.55
CA LEU A 351 8.88 9.07 -5.49
C LEU A 351 8.51 8.25 -6.74
N GLY A 352 7.86 7.09 -6.56
CA GLY A 352 7.38 6.26 -7.66
C GLY A 352 6.34 6.97 -8.53
N ARG A 353 5.43 7.75 -7.93
CA ARG A 353 4.43 8.54 -8.66
C ARG A 353 5.08 9.67 -9.46
N MET A 354 6.04 10.38 -8.87
CA MET A 354 6.82 11.40 -9.57
C MET A 354 7.60 10.78 -10.73
N ALA A 355 8.30 9.67 -10.50
CA ALA A 355 9.00 8.92 -11.55
C ALA A 355 8.05 8.53 -12.70
N ALA A 356 6.84 8.05 -12.39
CA ALA A 356 5.85 7.73 -13.42
C ALA A 356 5.42 8.97 -14.24
N SER A 357 5.23 10.12 -13.58
CA SER A 357 4.82 11.37 -14.26
C SER A 357 5.87 11.91 -15.24
N ILE A 358 7.14 11.55 -15.05
CA ILE A 358 8.26 11.92 -15.93
C ILE A 358 8.66 10.79 -16.89
N GLY A 359 7.79 9.80 -17.12
CA GLY A 359 8.04 8.75 -18.10
C GLY A 359 9.02 7.66 -17.66
N LEU A 360 9.31 7.52 -16.36
CA LEU A 360 9.98 6.32 -15.80
C LEU A 360 8.97 5.19 -15.45
N SER A 361 7.77 5.26 -16.03
CA SER A 361 6.78 4.19 -16.00
C SER A 361 6.89 3.34 -17.26
N LEU A 362 6.74 2.03 -17.13
CA LEU A 362 6.77 1.08 -18.25
C LEU A 362 5.61 1.22 -19.25
N ARG A 363 4.58 2.03 -18.94
CA ARG A 363 3.52 2.38 -19.90
C ARG A 363 3.98 3.45 -20.89
N ALA A 364 5.05 4.18 -20.60
CA ALA A 364 5.69 5.05 -21.56
C ALA A 364 6.48 4.14 -22.51
N GLY A 365 6.03 3.99 -23.76
CA GLY A 365 6.68 3.14 -24.76
C GLY A 365 8.10 3.61 -25.10
N GLU A 366 8.29 4.17 -26.30
CA GLU A 366 9.62 4.52 -26.83
C GLU A 366 10.34 5.65 -26.06
N SER A 367 9.67 6.35 -25.14
CA SER A 367 10.21 7.53 -24.43
C SER A 367 10.83 7.26 -23.05
N PHE A 368 11.06 5.99 -22.68
CA PHE A 368 11.62 5.64 -21.36
C PHE A 368 12.98 6.33 -21.12
N GLY A 369 13.03 7.20 -20.11
CA GLY A 369 14.23 7.93 -19.72
C GLY A 369 14.62 9.13 -20.61
N GLU A 370 13.90 9.42 -21.70
CA GLU A 370 14.13 10.64 -22.51
C GLU A 370 13.97 11.91 -21.66
N TRP A 371 12.95 11.92 -20.79
CA TRP A 371 12.75 13.02 -19.86
C TRP A 371 13.92 13.16 -18.90
N VAL A 372 14.47 12.05 -18.39
CA VAL A 372 15.64 12.11 -17.50
C VAL A 372 16.85 12.67 -18.23
N ARG A 373 17.10 12.23 -19.47
CA ARG A 373 18.22 12.74 -20.30
C ARG A 373 18.08 14.24 -20.57
N SER A 374 16.89 14.67 -20.98
CA SER A 374 16.57 16.08 -21.29
C SER A 374 16.24 16.94 -20.07
N MET A 375 16.17 16.36 -18.87
CA MET A 375 15.84 17.05 -17.63
C MET A 375 16.76 18.23 -17.42
N THR A 376 16.18 19.41 -17.15
CA THR A 376 16.91 20.64 -16.82
C THR A 376 17.10 20.79 -15.31
N ILE A 377 18.05 21.63 -14.89
CA ILE A 377 18.28 21.92 -13.47
C ILE A 377 17.00 22.43 -12.78
N PRO A 378 16.24 23.42 -13.31
CA PRO A 378 15.02 23.88 -12.65
C PRO A 378 13.95 22.80 -12.49
N GLN A 379 13.82 21.88 -13.47
CA GLN A 379 12.87 20.77 -13.37
C GLN A 379 13.28 19.76 -12.30
N SER A 380 14.56 19.41 -12.24
CA SER A 380 15.12 18.54 -11.20
C SER A 380 14.92 19.15 -9.81
N GLN A 381 15.24 20.43 -9.65
CA GLN A 381 15.06 21.16 -8.38
C GLN A 381 13.59 21.25 -7.97
N ALA A 382 12.66 21.45 -8.92
CA ALA A 382 11.23 21.47 -8.64
C ALA A 382 10.73 20.11 -8.13
N LEU A 383 11.16 19.00 -8.74
CA LEU A 383 10.85 17.66 -8.25
C LEU A 383 11.44 17.42 -6.85
N ALA A 384 12.71 17.79 -6.65
CA ALA A 384 13.37 17.62 -5.36
C ALA A 384 12.64 18.40 -4.25
N GLU A 385 12.23 19.64 -4.51
CA GLU A 385 11.47 20.48 -3.58
C GLU A 385 10.07 19.90 -3.31
N GLU A 386 9.37 19.40 -4.33
CA GLU A 386 8.08 18.75 -4.16
C GLU A 386 8.16 17.54 -3.22
N TYR A 387 9.19 16.71 -3.37
CA TYR A 387 9.40 15.55 -2.51
C TYR A 387 9.87 15.95 -1.10
N LEU A 388 10.71 16.98 -0.96
CA LEU A 388 11.08 17.51 0.36
C LEU A 388 9.85 18.06 1.11
N SER A 389 9.01 18.85 0.43
CA SER A 389 7.75 19.33 1.00
C SER A 389 6.85 18.16 1.41
N TYR A 390 6.81 17.08 0.62
CA TYR A 390 6.09 15.87 0.97
C TYR A 390 6.61 15.21 2.26
N LEU A 391 7.94 15.05 2.39
CA LEU A 391 8.55 14.51 3.61
C LEU A 391 8.24 15.38 4.85
N ARG A 392 8.22 16.71 4.69
CA ARG A 392 7.91 17.66 5.78
C ARG A 392 6.49 17.53 6.33
N HIS A 393 5.55 16.93 5.59
CA HIS A 393 4.22 16.59 6.14
C HIS A 393 4.26 15.42 7.14
N TYR A 394 5.26 14.55 7.07
CA TYR A 394 5.47 13.48 8.05
C TYR A 394 6.19 14.01 9.28
N SER A 395 7.20 14.85 9.09
CA SER A 395 7.88 15.55 10.18
C SER A 395 8.39 16.92 9.74
N ALA A 396 7.83 17.98 10.33
CA ALA A 396 8.17 19.35 9.98
C ALA A 396 9.64 19.69 10.30
N ASN A 397 10.20 19.15 11.39
CA ASN A 397 11.47 19.61 11.94
C ASN A 397 12.56 18.53 12.02
N ALA A 398 12.27 17.26 11.73
CA ALA A 398 13.31 16.23 11.81
C ALA A 398 14.43 16.52 10.80
N PRO A 399 15.71 16.49 11.21
CA PRO A 399 16.82 16.70 10.30
C PRO A 399 16.96 15.54 9.31
N TYR A 400 16.57 14.31 9.68
CA TYR A 400 16.54 13.15 8.81
C TYR A 400 15.15 12.51 8.79
N ILE A 401 14.62 12.23 7.60
CA ILE A 401 13.33 11.59 7.39
C ILE A 401 13.54 10.37 6.50
N VAL A 402 13.25 9.20 7.05
CA VAL A 402 13.43 7.90 6.41
C VAL A 402 12.20 7.59 5.55
N ASP A 403 12.41 7.52 4.24
CA ASP A 403 11.54 6.79 3.31
C ASP A 403 12.03 5.34 3.23
N LYS A 404 11.30 4.45 3.91
CA LYS A 404 11.53 3.01 3.85
C LYS A 404 10.52 2.41 2.88
N LEU A 405 10.83 2.43 1.59
CA LEU A 405 10.13 1.63 0.59
C LEU A 405 11.13 0.67 -0.06
N PRO A 406 11.00 -0.67 0.13
CA PRO A 406 11.95 -1.64 -0.42
C PRO A 406 12.22 -1.40 -1.92
N HIS A 407 11.16 -1.20 -2.71
CA HIS A 407 11.20 -0.96 -4.15
C HIS A 407 11.87 0.33 -4.61
N ASN A 408 12.26 1.24 -3.71
CA ASN A 408 13.09 2.39 -4.10
C ASN A 408 14.45 1.96 -4.69
N PHE A 409 14.82 0.67 -4.58
CA PHE A 409 15.95 0.08 -5.29
C PHE A 409 15.86 0.30 -6.83
N GLU A 410 14.67 0.40 -7.40
CA GLU A 410 14.51 0.67 -8.83
C GLU A 410 14.82 2.13 -9.22
N LEU A 411 14.79 3.04 -8.25
CA LEU A 411 14.84 4.48 -8.47
C LEU A 411 16.12 5.13 -7.92
N VAL A 412 17.13 4.34 -7.57
CA VAL A 412 18.41 4.85 -7.02
C VAL A 412 19.07 5.87 -7.95
N GLY A 413 19.05 5.64 -9.27
CA GLY A 413 19.57 6.61 -10.23
C GLY A 413 18.85 7.96 -10.18
N LEU A 414 17.52 7.98 -10.05
CA LEU A 414 16.74 9.21 -9.88
C LEU A 414 17.00 9.86 -8.52
N ILE A 415 17.09 9.07 -7.45
CA ILE A 415 17.42 9.55 -6.10
C ILE A 415 18.77 10.27 -6.12
N ALA A 416 19.78 9.71 -6.79
CA ALA A 416 21.11 10.30 -6.87
C ALA A 416 21.11 11.66 -7.61
N ILE A 417 20.28 11.81 -8.65
CA ILE A 417 20.12 13.08 -9.37
C ILE A 417 19.39 14.11 -8.51
N LEU A 418 18.26 13.72 -7.89
CA LEU A 418 17.42 14.66 -7.14
C LEU A 418 18.02 15.06 -5.78
N PHE A 419 18.77 14.15 -5.14
CA PHE A 419 19.30 14.33 -3.79
C PHE A 419 20.76 13.86 -3.68
N PRO A 420 21.72 14.66 -4.16
CA PRO A 420 23.14 14.31 -4.13
C PRO A 420 23.71 14.07 -2.72
N ASN A 421 23.04 14.53 -1.66
CA ASN A 421 23.47 14.31 -0.27
C ASN A 421 22.56 13.36 0.52
N ALA A 422 21.52 12.78 -0.10
CA ALA A 422 20.69 11.79 0.57
C ALA A 422 21.50 10.55 0.96
N ARG A 423 21.15 9.96 2.11
CA ARG A 423 21.71 8.68 2.57
C ARG A 423 20.90 7.53 1.97
N ILE A 424 21.59 6.52 1.45
CA ILE A 424 20.95 5.36 0.83
C ILE A 424 21.45 4.10 1.54
N ILE A 425 20.54 3.39 2.17
CA ILE A 425 20.81 2.15 2.91
C ILE A 425 20.14 0.99 2.16
N HIS A 426 20.95 0.05 1.69
CA HIS A 426 20.49 -1.17 1.04
C HIS A 426 20.52 -2.32 2.04
N CYS A 427 19.33 -2.82 2.40
CA CYS A 427 19.20 -4.00 3.24
C CYS A 427 19.28 -5.27 2.38
N ARG A 428 20.27 -6.11 2.67
CA ARG A 428 20.51 -7.38 1.98
C ARG A 428 20.37 -8.54 2.98
N ARG A 429 19.79 -9.63 2.51
CA ARG A 429 19.58 -10.88 3.26
C ARG A 429 19.93 -12.04 2.36
N ASP A 430 20.28 -13.20 2.95
CA ASP A 430 20.39 -14.47 2.24
C ASP A 430 19.25 -14.64 1.22
N ALA A 431 19.60 -14.96 -0.03
CA ALA A 431 18.67 -14.91 -1.15
C ALA A 431 17.51 -15.91 -0.97
N ILE A 432 17.81 -17.13 -0.50
CA ILE A 432 16.82 -18.18 -0.32
C ILE A 432 15.87 -17.82 0.83
N ASP A 433 16.40 -17.45 2.00
CA ASP A 433 15.60 -17.03 3.15
C ASP A 433 14.75 -15.79 2.85
N ASN A 434 15.29 -14.84 2.07
CA ASN A 434 14.54 -13.66 1.67
C ASN A 434 13.37 -14.04 0.76
N CYS A 435 13.62 -14.83 -0.29
CA CYS A 435 12.60 -15.29 -1.21
C CYS A 435 11.52 -16.10 -0.46
N LEU A 436 11.89 -17.08 0.36
CA LEU A 436 10.90 -17.83 1.13
C LEU A 436 10.12 -16.95 2.10
N SER A 437 10.74 -15.94 2.72
CA SER A 437 10.00 -15.00 3.56
C SER A 437 8.95 -14.20 2.78
N CYS A 438 9.23 -13.85 1.52
CA CYS A 438 8.25 -13.24 0.62
C CYS A 438 7.17 -14.24 0.19
N PHE A 439 7.54 -15.48 -0.10
CA PHE A 439 6.63 -16.54 -0.48
C PHE A 439 5.66 -16.92 0.65
N PHE A 440 6.09 -16.96 1.91
CA PHE A 440 5.18 -17.26 3.02
C PHE A 440 4.28 -16.08 3.43
N SER A 441 4.59 -14.87 2.94
CA SER A 441 3.86 -13.65 3.29
C SER A 441 2.70 -13.37 2.35
N ASN A 442 1.61 -12.83 2.89
CA ASN A 442 0.53 -12.23 2.10
C ASN A 442 0.90 -10.79 1.67
N LEU A 443 1.92 -10.64 0.81
CA LEU A 443 2.33 -9.33 0.29
C LEU A 443 1.20 -8.66 -0.51
N GLN A 444 1.14 -7.33 -0.46
CA GLN A 444 0.10 -6.50 -1.08
C GLN A 444 0.12 -6.53 -2.61
N GLU A 445 -0.87 -5.89 -3.24
CA GLU A 445 -0.88 -5.63 -4.69
C GLU A 445 0.48 -5.05 -5.16
N GLY A 446 0.97 -5.52 -6.32
CA GLY A 446 2.28 -5.14 -6.87
C GLY A 446 3.42 -6.14 -6.60
N HIS A 447 3.18 -7.18 -5.81
CA HIS A 447 4.19 -8.19 -5.45
C HIS A 447 3.89 -9.59 -6.03
N ASN A 448 3.29 -9.65 -7.22
CA ASN A 448 2.86 -10.92 -7.83
C ASN A 448 4.02 -11.87 -8.13
N PHE A 449 5.24 -11.35 -8.28
CA PHE A 449 6.48 -12.14 -8.40
C PHE A 449 6.68 -13.12 -7.22
N SER A 450 6.05 -12.88 -6.06
CA SER A 450 6.14 -13.73 -4.86
C SER A 450 5.14 -14.89 -4.81
N CYS A 451 4.40 -15.14 -5.89
CA CYS A 451 3.38 -16.20 -5.95
C CYS A 451 3.88 -17.52 -6.55
N ASP A 452 5.06 -17.51 -7.17
CA ASP A 452 5.68 -18.67 -7.77
C ASP A 452 7.17 -18.71 -7.40
N LEU A 453 7.70 -19.89 -7.11
CA LEU A 453 9.07 -20.04 -6.59
C LEU A 453 10.13 -19.77 -7.66
N GLU A 454 9.88 -20.21 -8.91
CA GLU A 454 10.79 -19.98 -10.03
C GLU A 454 10.82 -18.49 -10.40
N THR A 455 9.64 -17.90 -10.62
CA THR A 455 9.47 -16.47 -10.92
C THR A 455 10.10 -15.59 -9.84
N LEU A 456 9.96 -15.97 -8.58
CA LEU A 456 10.56 -15.25 -7.45
C LEU A 456 12.09 -15.29 -7.48
N GLY A 457 12.69 -16.43 -7.81
CA GLY A 457 14.14 -16.55 -8.00
C GLY A 457 14.64 -15.69 -9.16
N LEU A 458 13.96 -15.76 -10.30
CA LEU A 458 14.28 -14.94 -11.47
C LEU A 458 14.17 -13.44 -11.17
N TYR A 459 13.11 -13.01 -10.49
CA TYR A 459 12.95 -11.63 -10.05
C TYR A 459 14.10 -11.19 -9.13
N TYR A 460 14.51 -12.04 -8.18
CA TYR A 460 15.63 -11.73 -7.29
C TYR A 460 16.94 -11.52 -8.08
N ARG A 461 17.17 -12.27 -9.16
CA ARG A 461 18.34 -12.06 -10.04
C ARG A 461 18.32 -10.71 -10.74
N GLU A 462 17.14 -10.29 -11.22
CA GLU A 462 16.98 -8.97 -11.85
C GLU A 462 17.20 -7.85 -10.84
N TYR A 463 16.70 -8.01 -9.61
CA TYR A 463 16.99 -7.13 -8.47
C TYR A 463 18.49 -7.05 -8.16
N ASP A 464 19.17 -8.19 -8.05
CA ASP A 464 20.62 -8.24 -7.76
C ASP A 464 21.44 -7.63 -8.90
N ARG A 465 21.08 -7.90 -10.16
CA ARG A 465 21.70 -7.26 -11.34
C ARG A 465 21.59 -5.74 -11.27
N LEU A 466 20.41 -5.23 -10.93
CA LEU A 466 20.18 -3.79 -10.80
C LEU A 466 20.98 -3.17 -9.64
N MET A 467 21.04 -3.84 -8.49
CA MET A 467 21.87 -3.36 -7.37
C MET A 467 23.37 -3.38 -7.67
N ARG A 468 23.87 -4.39 -8.41
CA ARG A 468 25.27 -4.42 -8.90
C ARG A 468 25.57 -3.23 -9.82
N HIS A 469 24.64 -2.90 -10.72
CA HIS A 469 24.74 -1.70 -11.56
C HIS A 469 24.87 -0.44 -10.71
N TRP A 470 23.99 -0.23 -9.74
CA TRP A 470 24.06 0.94 -8.86
C TRP A 470 25.36 1.05 -8.09
N ASN A 471 25.88 -0.04 -7.53
CA ASN A 471 27.17 -0.04 -6.85
C ASN A 471 28.33 0.29 -7.80
N THR A 472 28.20 -0.03 -9.09
CA THR A 472 29.21 0.28 -10.12
C THR A 472 29.18 1.75 -10.51
N VAL A 473 28.00 2.34 -10.75
CA VAL A 473 27.88 3.73 -11.23
C VAL A 473 27.82 4.77 -10.11
N LEU A 474 27.62 4.35 -8.87
CA LEU A 474 27.57 5.22 -7.67
C LEU A 474 28.47 4.66 -6.54
N PRO A 475 29.78 4.49 -6.77
CA PRO A 475 30.68 3.87 -5.79
C PRO A 475 30.67 4.65 -4.47
N GLY A 476 30.48 3.93 -3.35
CA GLY A 476 30.47 4.50 -2.00
C GLY A 476 29.20 5.28 -1.62
N ARG A 477 28.21 5.39 -2.51
CA ARG A 477 26.94 6.11 -2.24
C ARG A 477 25.90 5.29 -1.49
N ILE A 478 26.01 3.95 -1.54
CA ILE A 478 25.04 3.02 -0.98
C ILE A 478 25.69 2.27 0.17
N PHE A 479 25.11 2.36 1.36
CA PHE A 479 25.52 1.58 2.52
C PHE A 479 24.84 0.21 2.48
N GLU A 480 25.62 -0.85 2.34
CA GLU A 480 25.10 -2.23 2.43
C GLU A 480 24.93 -2.64 3.90
N ASN A 481 23.72 -3.03 4.26
CA ASN A 481 23.33 -3.50 5.58
C ASN A 481 22.89 -4.97 5.50
N GLY A 482 23.81 -5.89 5.80
CA GLY A 482 23.58 -7.33 5.83
C GLY A 482 22.71 -7.75 7.03
N TYR A 483 21.62 -8.46 6.76
CA TYR A 483 20.67 -8.91 7.78
C TYR A 483 21.31 -9.89 8.75
N GLU A 484 22.09 -10.85 8.25
CA GLU A 484 22.78 -11.86 9.04
C GLU A 484 23.84 -11.21 9.95
N ASP A 485 24.58 -10.23 9.44
CA ASP A 485 25.55 -9.46 10.21
C ASP A 485 24.86 -8.69 11.35
N LEU A 486 23.77 -7.98 11.04
CA LEU A 486 22.98 -7.23 12.01
C LEU A 486 22.41 -8.14 13.11
N ILE A 487 22.00 -9.36 12.75
CA ILE A 487 21.53 -10.34 13.72
C ILE A 487 22.65 -10.90 14.58
N SER A 488 23.82 -11.10 14.00
CA SER A 488 24.96 -11.69 14.71
C SER A 488 25.57 -10.74 15.74
N ASP A 489 25.61 -9.44 15.42
CA ASP A 489 26.22 -8.38 16.23
C ASP A 489 25.44 -7.06 16.05
N GLN A 490 24.32 -6.96 16.76
CA GLN A 490 23.42 -5.80 16.67
C GLN A 490 24.14 -4.50 16.98
N GLU A 491 24.93 -4.46 18.06
CA GLU A 491 25.50 -3.21 18.54
C GLU A 491 26.48 -2.63 17.53
N ARG A 492 27.42 -3.45 17.04
CA ARG A 492 28.40 -3.00 16.07
C ARG A 492 27.75 -2.54 14.78
N GLN A 493 26.77 -3.28 14.25
CA GLN A 493 26.12 -2.92 12.99
C GLN A 493 25.23 -1.69 13.13
N SER A 494 24.47 -1.56 14.23
CA SER A 494 23.69 -0.34 14.51
C SER A 494 24.60 0.88 14.63
N ARG A 495 25.77 0.77 15.28
CA ARG A 495 26.74 1.88 15.36
C ARG A 495 27.23 2.31 13.97
N ARG A 496 27.60 1.36 13.10
CA ARG A 496 27.99 1.65 11.70
C ARG A 496 26.87 2.31 10.90
N LEU A 497 25.63 1.88 11.12
CA LEU A 497 24.46 2.42 10.45
C LEU A 497 24.20 3.89 10.85
N ILE A 498 24.29 4.21 12.15
CA ILE A 498 24.13 5.59 12.64
C ILE A 498 25.30 6.48 12.22
N ASP A 499 26.53 5.96 12.21
CA ASP A 499 27.71 6.65 11.69
C ASP A 499 27.56 6.99 10.20
N HIS A 500 26.99 6.09 9.39
CA HIS A 500 26.69 6.37 7.99
C HIS A 500 25.71 7.54 7.79
N LEU A 501 24.79 7.76 8.74
CA LEU A 501 23.92 8.93 8.74
C LEU A 501 24.65 10.23 9.14
N GLY A 502 25.88 10.13 9.66
CA GLY A 502 26.66 11.27 10.16
C GLY A 502 26.24 11.72 11.56
N LEU A 503 25.57 10.85 12.32
CA LEU A 503 24.99 11.16 13.63
C LEU A 503 25.84 10.61 14.78
N PRO A 504 25.89 11.29 15.94
CA PRO A 504 26.47 10.71 17.14
C PRO A 504 25.67 9.50 17.59
N TRP A 505 26.33 8.55 18.26
CA TRP A 505 25.65 7.36 18.76
C TRP A 505 24.61 7.68 19.84
N ASN A 506 23.48 6.97 19.81
CA ASN A 506 22.45 7.00 20.85
C ASN A 506 22.01 5.58 21.24
N ASP A 507 22.00 5.25 22.53
CA ASP A 507 21.67 3.90 23.02
C ASP A 507 20.21 3.48 22.73
N ALA A 508 19.31 4.43 22.46
CA ALA A 508 17.94 4.14 22.04
C ALA A 508 17.89 3.26 20.77
N CYS A 509 18.92 3.32 19.92
CA CYS A 509 19.03 2.49 18.71
C CYS A 509 19.19 0.99 19.02
N LEU A 510 19.72 0.60 20.18
CA LEU A 510 19.76 -0.81 20.60
C LEU A 510 18.41 -1.28 21.14
N ARG A 511 17.67 -0.36 21.74
CA ARG A 511 16.38 -0.58 22.37
C ARG A 511 15.22 -0.22 21.45
N PHE A 512 15.37 -0.47 20.14
CA PHE A 512 14.36 -0.13 19.14
C PHE A 512 12.98 -0.75 19.44
N PHE A 513 12.95 -1.90 20.11
CA PHE A 513 11.73 -2.60 20.52
C PHE A 513 10.99 -1.95 21.70
N ASP A 514 11.61 -1.02 22.43
CA ASP A 514 10.99 -0.28 23.53
C ASP A 514 10.27 0.99 23.08
N LYS A 515 10.44 1.38 21.81
CA LYS A 515 9.81 2.58 21.27
C LYS A 515 8.29 2.43 21.32
N ALA A 516 7.65 3.28 22.12
CA ALA A 516 6.20 3.41 22.13
C ALA A 516 5.73 3.92 20.77
N GLY A 517 4.75 3.24 20.16
CA GLY A 517 4.23 3.60 18.84
C GLY A 517 3.74 2.37 18.07
N SER A 518 3.02 2.62 16.97
CA SER A 518 2.61 1.55 16.06
C SER A 518 3.76 1.13 15.14
N VAL A 519 3.71 -0.11 14.65
CA VAL A 519 4.67 -0.64 13.66
C VAL A 519 3.92 -1.10 12.41
N ARG A 520 4.23 -0.54 11.24
CA ARG A 520 3.62 -0.87 9.94
C ARG A 520 4.37 -1.98 9.18
N THR A 521 4.39 -3.20 9.71
CA THR A 521 4.94 -4.36 8.95
C THR A 521 4.13 -5.64 9.14
N ILE A 522 4.30 -6.62 8.25
CA ILE A 522 3.68 -7.94 8.39
C ILE A 522 4.33 -8.71 9.56
N SER A 523 5.59 -8.39 9.88
CA SER A 523 6.35 -8.93 11.03
C SER A 523 6.17 -8.15 12.34
N ARG A 524 4.99 -7.56 12.58
CA ARG A 524 4.76 -6.62 13.71
C ARG A 524 5.19 -7.15 15.06
N TRP A 525 4.85 -8.41 15.37
CA TRP A 525 5.23 -9.01 16.65
C TRP A 525 6.74 -9.28 16.72
N GLN A 526 7.38 -9.64 15.60
CA GLN A 526 8.81 -9.99 15.54
C GLN A 526 9.71 -8.79 15.79
N VAL A 527 9.34 -7.59 15.31
CA VAL A 527 10.14 -6.37 15.50
C VAL A 527 9.89 -5.68 16.84
N ARG A 528 8.98 -6.23 17.66
CA ARG A 528 8.75 -5.83 19.05
C ARG A 528 9.43 -6.76 20.06
N GLN A 529 10.40 -7.52 19.59
CA GLN A 529 11.19 -8.42 20.41
C GLN A 529 12.66 -8.07 20.22
N PRO A 530 13.54 -8.42 21.18
CA PRO A 530 14.96 -8.45 20.93
C PRO A 530 15.29 -9.28 19.68
N ILE A 531 16.38 -8.94 19.00
CA ILE A 531 16.81 -9.67 17.81
C ILE A 531 17.02 -11.15 18.14
N TYR A 532 16.46 -12.02 17.30
CA TYR A 532 16.54 -13.47 17.46
C TYR A 532 17.09 -14.12 16.19
N LYS A 533 17.77 -15.27 16.35
CA LYS A 533 18.51 -15.94 15.27
C LYS A 533 17.70 -16.94 14.45
N SER A 534 16.45 -17.21 14.83
CA SER A 534 15.65 -18.29 14.23
C SER A 534 15.21 -18.02 12.78
N SER A 535 15.48 -16.85 12.22
CA SER A 535 15.18 -16.50 10.83
C SER A 535 16.34 -16.75 9.86
N VAL A 536 17.53 -17.11 10.37
CA VAL A 536 18.74 -17.38 9.59
C VAL A 536 18.80 -18.86 9.26
N LYS A 537 18.98 -19.20 7.98
CA LYS A 537 18.96 -20.56 7.42
C LYS A 537 17.64 -21.29 7.70
N HIS A 538 16.52 -20.55 7.80
CA HIS A 538 15.19 -21.15 8.00
C HIS A 538 14.76 -21.98 6.78
N TRP A 539 15.25 -21.61 5.60
CA TRP A 539 15.01 -22.32 4.35
C TRP A 539 15.42 -23.80 4.40
N LYS A 540 16.36 -24.20 5.26
CA LYS A 540 16.78 -25.60 5.41
C LYS A 540 15.64 -26.54 5.80
N ASN A 541 14.63 -26.02 6.49
CA ASN A 541 13.42 -26.78 6.82
C ASN A 541 12.58 -27.14 5.58
N TYR A 542 12.85 -26.50 4.44
CA TYR A 542 12.13 -26.62 3.18
C TYR A 542 13.02 -27.05 2.02
N GLU A 543 14.29 -27.40 2.26
CA GLU A 543 15.30 -27.69 1.23
C GLU A 543 14.79 -28.65 0.15
N GLY A 544 14.14 -29.75 0.55
CA GLY A 544 13.56 -30.74 -0.39
C GLY A 544 12.34 -30.27 -1.20
N ARG A 545 11.85 -29.04 -0.97
CA ARG A 545 10.60 -28.51 -1.55
C ARG A 545 10.79 -27.19 -2.31
N ILE A 546 12.02 -26.67 -2.40
CA ILE A 546 12.32 -25.34 -2.95
C ILE A 546 13.25 -25.39 -4.16
N GLN A 547 13.42 -26.56 -4.77
CA GLN A 547 14.30 -26.75 -5.92
C GLN A 547 14.06 -25.74 -7.07
N PRO A 548 12.82 -25.41 -7.46
CA PRO A 548 12.58 -24.39 -8.50
C PRO A 548 13.16 -23.01 -8.14
N LEU A 549 13.14 -22.64 -6.85
CA LEU A 549 13.74 -21.39 -6.38
C LEU A 549 15.27 -21.45 -6.44
N ILE A 550 15.88 -22.56 -5.99
CA ILE A 550 17.35 -22.75 -6.01
C ILE A 550 17.87 -22.67 -7.45
N GLU A 551 17.23 -23.39 -8.37
CA GLU A 551 17.57 -23.39 -9.79
C GLU A 551 17.42 -22.00 -10.41
N ALA A 552 16.32 -21.31 -10.12
CA ALA A 552 16.08 -19.97 -10.62
C ALA A 552 17.03 -18.92 -10.04
N LEU A 553 17.50 -19.08 -8.80
CA LEU A 553 18.51 -18.20 -8.18
C LEU A 553 19.91 -18.42 -8.75
N GLY A 554 20.26 -19.66 -9.13
CA GLY A 554 21.55 -20.00 -9.72
C GLY A 554 22.73 -19.70 -8.79
N ASP A 555 23.67 -18.87 -9.24
CA ASP A 555 24.86 -18.45 -8.48
C ASP A 555 24.55 -17.67 -7.19
N LEU A 556 23.31 -17.20 -7.01
CA LEU A 556 22.88 -16.51 -5.80
C LEU A 556 22.40 -17.44 -4.69
N ALA A 557 22.29 -18.74 -4.95
CA ALA A 557 21.79 -19.75 -4.01
C ALA A 557 22.90 -20.39 -3.15
N GLU A 558 23.99 -19.68 -2.83
CA GLU A 558 25.14 -20.25 -2.11
C GLU A 558 24.70 -20.96 -0.80
N LEU A 559 24.91 -22.28 -0.75
CA LEU A 559 24.48 -23.23 0.30
C LEU A 559 25.33 -23.18 1.59
#